data_AF-A0A522E5S1-F1
#
_entry.id   AF-A0A522E5S1-F1
#
_cell.length_a   1.000
_cell.length_b   1.000
_cell.length_c   1.000
_cell.angle_alpha   90.00
_cell.angle_beta   90.00
_cell.angle_gamma   90.00
#
_symmetry.space_group_name_H-M   'P 1'
#
loop_
_entity.id
_entity.type
_entity.pdbx_description
1 polymer ?
#
loop_
_entity_poly.entity_id
_entity_poly.type
_entity_poly.pdbx_seq_one_letter_code
_entity_poly.pdbx_strand_id
1 'polypeptide(L)'
;MTRKTANDFDPEVLKLFDKYVHGDITRRGFLSSAAKFAVLGLSAEALLDALNPRFAEAQQIAGNDPRITAKYVEYPSPEGNGTLRGYLVQPAKFTGKLPAVLVIHENRGLNPH
;
A
#
# COMPACT_ATOMS: atom_id res chain seq x y z
N MET A 1 11.77 13.97 -8.55
CA MET A 1 11.62 13.05 -9.70
C MET A 1 10.17 12.59 -9.76
N THR A 2 9.57 12.53 -10.95
CA THR A 2 8.19 12.05 -11.13
C THR A 2 8.10 10.57 -10.80
N ARG A 3 7.08 10.16 -10.04
CA ARG A 3 6.85 8.74 -9.69
C ARG A 3 6.44 7.97 -10.95
N LYS A 4 7.12 6.85 -11.21
CA LYS A 4 6.77 5.92 -12.29
C LYS A 4 5.46 5.19 -11.98
N THR A 5 4.71 4.90 -13.03
CA THR A 5 3.47 4.14 -13.04
C THR A 5 3.72 2.70 -13.52
N ALA A 6 2.74 1.81 -13.38
CA ALA A 6 2.86 0.43 -13.89
C ALA A 6 3.17 0.37 -15.40
N ASN A 7 2.70 1.35 -16.18
CA ASN A 7 2.93 1.44 -17.62
C ASN A 7 4.38 1.80 -17.99
N ASP A 8 5.20 2.22 -17.03
CA ASP A 8 6.60 2.57 -17.23
C ASP A 8 7.54 1.36 -17.10
N PHE A 9 7.00 0.16 -16.87
CA PHE A 9 7.75 -1.08 -16.65
C PHE A 9 7.31 -2.17 -17.63
N ASP A 10 8.24 -3.04 -17.98
CA ASP A 10 7.91 -4.26 -18.73
C ASP A 10 6.97 -5.16 -17.88
N PRO A 11 5.88 -5.70 -18.45
CA PRO A 11 4.94 -6.56 -17.73
C PRO A 11 5.60 -7.76 -17.02
N GLU A 12 6.67 -8.32 -17.58
CA GLU A 12 7.39 -9.42 -16.94
C GLU A 12 8.13 -8.98 -15.68
N VAL A 13 8.62 -7.74 -15.62
CA VAL A 13 9.22 -7.18 -14.40
C VAL A 13 8.17 -7.09 -13.29
N LEU A 14 6.94 -6.69 -13.62
CA LEU A 14 5.84 -6.64 -12.65
C LEU A 14 5.48 -8.03 -12.11
N LYS A 15 5.45 -9.06 -12.96
CA LYS A 15 5.24 -10.45 -12.54
C LYS A 15 6.36 -10.98 -11.65
N LEU A 16 7.62 -10.62 -11.95
CA LEU A 16 8.75 -10.98 -11.10
C LEU A 16 8.66 -10.29 -9.74
N PHE A 17 8.24 -9.03 -9.71
CA PHE A 17 8.05 -8.28 -8.48
C PHE A 17 6.92 -8.86 -7.63
N ASP A 18 5.80 -9.24 -8.25
CA ASP A 18 4.68 -9.92 -7.61
C ASP A 18 5.13 -11.22 -6.90
N LYS A 19 5.87 -12.08 -7.59
CA LYS A 19 6.47 -13.29 -7.00
C LYS A 19 7.41 -12.98 -5.84
N TYR A 20 8.17 -11.89 -5.93
CA TYR A 20 9.09 -11.48 -4.87
C TYR A 20 8.34 -11.02 -3.61
N VAL A 21 7.34 -10.16 -3.74
CA VAL A 21 6.58 -9.64 -2.58
C VAL A 21 5.67 -10.70 -1.95
N HIS A 22 5.29 -11.72 -2.70
CA HIS A 22 4.57 -12.89 -2.20
C HIS A 22 5.48 -14.00 -1.64
N GLY A 23 6.81 -13.85 -1.76
CA GLY A 23 7.79 -14.78 -1.21
C GLY A 23 8.10 -16.01 -2.06
N ASP A 24 7.58 -16.09 -3.28
CA ASP A 24 7.84 -17.19 -4.24
C ASP A 24 9.30 -17.19 -4.73
N ILE A 25 9.91 -16.01 -4.80
CA ILE A 25 11.33 -15.85 -5.15
C ILE A 25 12.04 -14.96 -4.13
N THR A 26 13.32 -15.25 -3.90
CA THR A 26 14.16 -14.41 -3.04
C THR A 26 14.48 -13.06 -3.71
N ARG A 27 14.93 -12.08 -2.92
CA ARG A 27 15.49 -10.82 -3.46
C ARG A 27 16.56 -11.08 -4.53
N ARG A 28 17.44 -12.07 -4.29
CA ARG A 28 18.46 -12.47 -5.26
C ARG A 28 17.85 -13.01 -6.54
N GLY A 29 16.80 -13.84 -6.41
CA GLY A 29 16.05 -14.39 -7.54
C GLY A 29 15.36 -13.32 -8.37
N PHE A 30 14.82 -12.27 -7.73
CA PHE A 30 14.32 -11.09 -8.43
C PHE A 30 15.44 -10.39 -9.20
N LEU A 31 16.54 -10.03 -8.53
CA LEU A 31 17.64 -9.28 -9.16
C LEU A 31 18.27 -10.03 -10.35
N SER A 32 18.46 -11.35 -10.22
CA SER A 32 18.99 -12.16 -11.33
C SER A 32 18.02 -12.24 -12.51
N SER A 33 16.72 -12.34 -12.24
CA SER A 33 15.70 -12.49 -13.29
C SER A 33 15.35 -11.16 -13.97
N ALA A 34 15.42 -10.05 -13.22
CA ALA A 34 15.13 -8.71 -13.68
C ALA A 34 16.30 -8.09 -14.47
N ALA A 35 17.52 -8.61 -14.34
CA ALA A 35 18.71 -8.10 -15.03
C ALA A 35 18.59 -8.07 -16.56
N LYS A 36 17.81 -8.96 -17.17
CA LYS A 36 17.56 -8.94 -18.62
C LYS A 36 16.69 -7.77 -19.09
N PHE A 37 15.99 -7.10 -18.17
CA PHE A 37 15.18 -5.90 -18.43
C PHE A 37 15.89 -4.61 -18.00
N ALA A 38 17.14 -4.72 -17.54
CA ALA A 38 18.00 -3.61 -17.17
C ALA A 38 18.54 -2.92 -18.44
N VAL A 39 17.68 -2.18 -19.14
CA VAL A 39 18.02 -1.49 -20.40
C VAL A 39 18.45 -0.05 -20.11
N LEU A 40 19.48 0.43 -20.83
CA LEU A 40 19.89 1.84 -20.91
C LEU A 40 19.97 2.58 -19.54
N GLY A 41 20.73 2.01 -18.59
CA GLY A 41 21.06 2.68 -17.32
C GLY A 41 20.14 2.39 -16.14
N LEU A 42 19.06 1.61 -16.33
CA LEU A 42 18.28 1.07 -15.22
C LEU A 42 18.88 -0.26 -14.79
N SER A 43 19.42 -0.36 -13.58
CA SER A 43 19.86 -1.64 -13.01
C SER A 43 18.68 -2.44 -12.44
N ALA A 44 18.84 -3.75 -12.24
CA ALA A 44 17.84 -4.56 -11.52
C ALA A 44 17.55 -4.02 -10.11
N GLU A 45 18.53 -3.37 -9.48
CA GLU A 45 18.34 -2.70 -8.19
C GLU A 45 17.53 -1.41 -8.32
N ALA A 46 17.75 -0.62 -9.38
CA ALA A 46 16.94 0.55 -9.66
C ALA A 46 15.49 0.18 -9.99
N LEU A 47 15.26 -0.95 -10.67
CA LEU A 47 13.93 -1.51 -10.88
C LEU A 47 13.28 -1.91 -9.56
N LEU A 48 14.02 -2.61 -8.69
CA LEU A 48 13.53 -3.00 -7.37
C LEU A 48 13.17 -1.78 -6.51
N ASP A 49 14.03 -0.76 -6.48
CA ASP A 49 13.81 0.48 -5.75
C ASP A 49 12.61 1.27 -6.27
N ALA A 50 12.45 1.34 -7.60
CA ALA A 50 11.33 2.04 -8.22
C ALA A 50 9.98 1.36 -7.97
N LEU A 51 9.96 0.03 -7.82
CA LEU A 51 8.75 -0.76 -7.56
C LEU A 51 8.42 -0.88 -6.07
N ASN A 52 9.42 -0.81 -5.19
CA ASN A 52 9.21 -0.91 -3.76
C ASN A 52 8.36 0.25 -3.24
N PRO A 53 7.39 -0.04 -2.35
CA PRO A 53 6.59 1.00 -1.73
C PRO A 53 7.45 1.89 -0.82
N ARG A 54 7.33 3.20 -1.00
CA ARG A 54 8.03 4.22 -0.19
C ARG A 54 7.14 4.69 0.94
N PHE A 55 7.00 3.86 1.95
CA PHE A 55 6.11 4.10 3.09
C PHE A 55 6.43 5.40 3.85
N ALA A 56 7.71 5.77 3.96
CA ALA A 56 8.12 7.01 4.62
C ALA A 56 7.66 8.28 3.85
N GLU A 57 7.49 8.19 2.54
CA GLU A 57 6.93 9.28 1.71
C GLU A 57 5.40 9.31 1.75
N ALA A 58 4.76 8.22 2.18
CA ALA A 58 3.31 8.10 2.14
C ALA A 58 2.64 8.86 3.28
N GLN A 59 3.26 8.89 4.48
CA GLN A 59 2.69 9.52 5.67
C GLN A 59 2.55 11.04 5.51
N GLN A 60 1.41 11.49 4.97
CA GLN A 60 1.11 12.91 4.77
C GLN A 60 0.66 13.61 6.06
N ILE A 61 0.04 12.86 6.97
CA ILE A 61 -0.54 13.37 8.22
C ILE A 61 -0.15 12.41 9.35
N ALA A 62 0.28 12.97 10.49
CA ALA A 62 0.57 12.16 11.66
C ALA A 62 -0.72 11.54 12.23
N GLY A 63 -0.65 10.29 12.70
CA GLY A 63 -1.83 9.60 13.25
C GLY A 63 -2.45 10.30 14.49
N ASN A 64 -1.70 11.19 15.15
CA ASN A 64 -2.12 12.01 16.27
C ASN A 64 -2.35 13.49 15.89
N ASP A 65 -2.53 13.80 14.60
CA ASP A 65 -2.80 15.16 14.16
C ASP A 65 -4.08 15.71 14.82
N PRO A 66 -4.02 16.89 15.48
CA PRO A 66 -5.15 17.43 16.25
C PRO A 66 -6.37 17.80 15.41
N ARG A 67 -6.25 17.80 14.08
CA ARG A 67 -7.35 18.07 13.15
C ARG A 67 -8.24 16.85 12.92
N ILE A 68 -7.84 15.66 13.36
CA ILE A 68 -8.59 14.41 13.21
C ILE A 68 -8.86 13.73 14.56
N THR A 69 -9.93 12.95 14.60
CA THR A 69 -10.24 12.01 15.67
C THR A 69 -10.29 10.62 15.08
N ALA A 70 -9.48 9.72 15.61
CA ALA A 70 -9.41 8.34 15.16
C ALA A 70 -9.77 7.37 16.30
N LYS A 71 -10.62 6.38 16.01
CA LYS A 71 -11.03 5.39 16.99
C LYS A 71 -11.40 4.07 16.34
N TYR A 72 -11.30 2.99 17.12
CA TYR A 72 -11.95 1.74 16.75
C TYR A 72 -13.43 1.79 17.09
N VAL A 73 -14.21 1.22 16.19
CA VAL A 73 -15.67 1.12 16.28
C VAL A 73 -16.06 -0.31 15.99
N GLU A 74 -17.04 -0.81 16.72
CA GLU A 74 -17.60 -2.14 16.53
C GLU A 74 -18.99 -2.05 15.93
N TYR A 75 -19.28 -2.96 15.00
CA TYR A 75 -20.55 -3.02 14.29
C TYR A 75 -21.08 -4.45 14.27
N PRO A 76 -22.37 -4.67 14.59
CA PRO A 76 -22.96 -5.98 14.45
C PRO A 76 -23.08 -6.34 12.96
N SER A 77 -22.65 -7.54 12.62
CA SER A 77 -22.81 -8.22 11.33
C SER A 77 -23.51 -9.55 11.59
N PRO A 78 -24.82 -9.53 11.96
CA PRO A 78 -25.54 -10.71 12.40
C PRO A 78 -25.73 -11.74 11.27
N GLU A 79 -25.84 -11.27 10.03
CA GLU A 79 -25.89 -12.09 8.81
C GLU A 79 -24.48 -12.46 8.29
N GLY A 80 -23.43 -12.12 9.04
CA GLY A 80 -22.03 -12.29 8.65
C GLY A 80 -21.17 -12.78 9.81
N ASN A 81 -20.05 -12.11 10.07
CA ASN A 81 -19.03 -12.57 11.01
C ASN A 81 -19.26 -12.11 12.47
N GLY A 82 -20.51 -12.01 12.92
CA GLY A 82 -20.83 -11.64 14.30
C GLY A 82 -20.59 -10.16 14.58
N THR A 83 -19.45 -9.80 15.18
CA THR A 83 -19.08 -8.39 15.44
C THR A 83 -17.86 -8.02 14.60
N LEU A 84 -18.01 -7.01 13.75
CA LEU A 84 -16.92 -6.44 12.97
C LEU A 84 -16.28 -5.28 13.74
N ARG A 85 -14.97 -5.12 13.59
CA ARG A 85 -14.23 -3.96 14.12
C ARG A 85 -13.62 -3.18 12.97
N GLY A 86 -13.88 -1.87 12.94
CA GLY A 86 -13.34 -0.94 11.95
C GLY A 86 -12.53 0.19 12.60
N TYR A 87 -11.60 0.76 11.85
CA TYR A 87 -10.89 1.98 12.23
C TYR A 87 -11.58 3.18 11.57
N LEU A 88 -12.17 4.05 12.38
CA LEU A 88 -12.90 5.23 11.93
C LEU A 88 -12.08 6.49 12.20
N VAL A 89 -11.80 7.25 11.15
CA VAL A 89 -11.16 8.56 11.22
C VAL A 89 -12.14 9.62 10.71
N GLN A 90 -12.23 10.73 11.43
CA GLN A 90 -13.08 11.87 11.07
C GLN A 90 -12.41 13.20 11.46
N PRO A 91 -12.78 14.34 10.85
CA PRO A 91 -12.32 15.65 11.29
C PRO A 91 -12.70 15.88 12.76
N ALA A 92 -11.79 16.46 13.55
CA ALA A 92 -12.03 16.76 14.96
C ALA A 92 -13.15 17.79 15.17
N LYS A 93 -13.41 18.64 14.16
CA LYS A 93 -14.48 19.65 14.17
C LYS A 93 -15.25 19.57 12.84
N PHE A 94 -16.54 19.29 12.90
CA PHE A 94 -17.45 19.33 11.76
C PHE A 94 -18.89 19.61 12.22
N THR A 95 -19.74 20.06 11.30
CA THR A 95 -21.17 20.26 11.52
C THR A 95 -21.96 19.57 10.41
N GLY A 96 -23.06 18.92 10.74
CA GLY A 96 -23.90 18.22 9.76
C GLY A 96 -23.34 16.85 9.36
N LYS A 97 -23.74 16.37 8.17
CA LYS A 97 -23.34 15.05 7.65
C LYS A 97 -22.07 15.16 6.81
N LEU A 98 -21.17 14.19 6.97
CA LEU A 98 -19.95 14.07 6.17
C LEU A 98 -20.13 13.00 5.09
N PRO A 99 -19.49 13.15 3.91
CA PRO A 99 -19.29 12.04 3.00
C PRO A 99 -18.41 10.97 3.67
N ALA A 100 -18.60 9.71 3.29
CA ALA A 100 -17.84 8.59 3.82
C ALA A 100 -17.04 7.89 2.71
N VAL A 101 -15.79 7.55 3.03
CA VAL A 101 -14.97 6.64 2.23
C VAL A 101 -14.81 5.36 3.03
N LEU A 102 -15.28 4.24 2.47
CA LEU A 102 -15.12 2.92 3.06
C LEU A 102 -13.96 2.21 2.39
N VAL A 103 -12.96 1.84 3.17
CA VAL A 103 -11.81 1.06 2.72
C VAL A 103 -11.92 -0.34 3.31
N ILE A 104 -12.02 -1.34 2.44
CA ILE A 104 -11.98 -2.76 2.81
C ILE A 104 -10.65 -3.29 2.28
N HIS A 105 -9.81 -3.80 3.16
CA HIS A 105 -8.52 -4.39 2.79
C HIS A 105 -8.47 -5.84 3.22
N GLU A 106 -7.69 -6.65 2.49
CA GLU A 106 -7.33 -7.99 2.92
C GLU A 106 -6.35 -7.92 4.12
N ASN A 107 -6.43 -8.89 5.03
CA ASN A 107 -5.66 -8.91 6.28
C ASN A 107 -4.18 -9.28 6.04
N ARG A 108 -3.46 -8.48 5.24
CA ARG A 108 -2.02 -8.65 4.92
C ARG A 108 -1.09 -7.74 5.74
N GLY A 109 -1.62 -7.14 6.80
CA GLY A 109 -0.94 -6.12 7.59
C GLY A 109 -1.22 -4.71 7.09
N LEU A 110 -1.10 -3.73 8.00
CA LEU A 110 -1.21 -2.32 7.64
C LEU A 110 0.11 -1.88 7.00
N ASN A 111 0.07 -1.53 5.72
CA ASN A 111 1.16 -0.83 5.09
C ASN A 111 1.24 0.59 5.67
N PRO A 112 2.43 1.07 6.08
CA PRO A 112 2.58 2.45 6.53
C PRO A 112 2.33 3.37 5.34
N HIS A 113 1.13 3.95 5.31
CA HIS A 113 0.72 4.95 4.33
C HIS A 113 0.64 6.33 4.96
#